data_AF-A0A3B8RK47-F1
#
_entry.id   AF-A0A3B8RK47-F1
#
_cell.length_a   1.000
_cell.length_b   1.000
_cell.length_c   1.000
_cell.angle_alpha   90.00
_cell.angle_beta   90.00
_cell.angle_gamma   90.00
#
_symmetry.space_group_name_H-M   'P 1'
#
loop_
_entity.id
_entity.type
_entity.pdbx_description
1 polymer ?
#
loop_
_entity_poly.entity_id
_entity_poly.type
_entity_poly.pdbx_seq_one_letter_code
_entity_poly.pdbx_strand_id
1 'polypeptide(L)'
;MRTIIFTEARNALNSLINSVSKEKEPIVIVGSKGRKDAVLLAKEDYDNLLEHLHILNNPEWVKSIKKGVRELDVKKGVKKSVAEVLK
;
A
#
# COMPACT_ATOMS: atom_id res chain seq x y z
N MET A 1 12.18 5.16 4.94
CA MET A 1 11.67 4.80 6.29
C MET A 1 12.41 5.60 7.34
N ARG A 2 11.69 6.49 8.02
CA ARG A 2 12.22 7.39 9.05
C ARG A 2 11.78 6.92 10.44
N THR A 3 12.61 7.12 11.45
CA THR A 3 12.29 6.78 12.84
C THR A 3 12.26 8.05 13.69
N ILE A 4 11.27 8.17 14.57
CA ILE A 4 11.12 9.30 15.50
C ILE A 4 10.71 8.78 16.88
N ILE A 5 11.04 9.51 17.94
CA ILE A 5 10.59 9.16 19.29
C ILE A 5 9.15 9.65 19.53
N PHE A 6 8.44 8.96 20.42
CA PHE A 6 7.04 9.27 20.76
C PHE A 6 6.81 10.75 21.11
N THR A 7 7.69 11.34 21.92
CA THR A 7 7.54 12.73 22.36
C THR A 7 7.57 13.71 21.19
N GLU A 8 8.46 13.48 20.22
CA GLU A 8 8.53 14.28 18.98
C GLU A 8 7.33 14.02 18.08
N ALA A 9 6.93 12.76 17.93
CA ALA A 9 5.77 12.35 17.16
C ALA A 9 4.49 13.04 17.64
N ARG A 10 4.29 13.08 18.96
CA ARG A 10 3.14 13.71 19.59
C ARG A 10 3.07 15.20 19.28
N ASN A 11 4.21 15.89 19.31
CA ASN A 11 4.26 17.34 19.09
C ASN A 11 4.12 17.71 17.60
N ALA A 12 4.44 16.79 16.68
CA ALA A 12 4.48 17.05 15.24
C ALA A 12 3.47 16.22 14.42
N LEU A 13 2.49 15.56 15.05
CA LEU A 13 1.66 14.53 14.41
C LEU A 13 1.00 14.99 13.10
N ASN A 14 0.43 16.19 13.05
CA ASN A 14 -0.22 16.71 11.85
C ASN A 14 0.76 16.88 10.67
N SER A 15 1.96 17.37 10.96
CA SER A 15 3.03 17.49 9.95
C SER A 15 3.49 16.12 9.44
N LEU A 16 3.60 15.14 10.35
CA LEU A 16 3.96 13.77 10.00
C LEU A 16 2.90 13.11 9.13
N ILE A 17 1.60 13.29 9.43
CA ILE A 17 0.50 12.79 8.60
C ILE A 17 0.58 13.35 7.17
N ASN A 18 0.80 14.67 7.03
CA ASN A 18 0.96 15.29 5.72
C ASN A 18 2.20 14.77 4.99
N SER A 19 3.30 14.57 5.71
CA SER A 19 4.55 14.03 5.16
C SER A 19 4.36 12.60 4.64
N VAL A 20 3.75 11.70 5.41
CA VAL A 20 3.55 10.31 4.95
C VAL A 20 2.59 10.24 3.77
N SER A 21 1.56 11.10 3.75
CA SER A 21 0.60 11.16 2.64
C SER A 21 1.26 11.61 1.33
N LYS A 22 2.16 12.59 1.41
CA LYS A 22 2.84 13.16 0.23
C LYS A 22 4.02 12.31 -0.25
N GLU A 23 4.88 11.90 0.67
CA GLU A 23 6.13 11.21 0.34
C GLU A 23 5.94 9.70 0.21
N LYS A 24 4.77 9.15 0.61
CA LYS A 24 4.46 7.71 0.55
C LYS A 24 5.48 6.85 1.31
N GLU A 25 6.11 7.42 2.33
CA GLU A 25 7.11 6.76 3.16
C GLU A 25 6.59 6.48 4.57
N PRO A 26 6.68 5.24 5.08
CA PRO A 26 6.34 4.93 6.47
C PRO A 26 7.30 5.59 7.48
N ILE A 27 6.73 5.99 8.62
CA ILE A 27 7.47 6.50 9.78
C ILE A 27 7.28 5.56 10.96
N VAL A 28 8.37 5.13 11.58
CA VAL A 28 8.35 4.35 12.82
C VAL A 28 8.37 5.31 14.01
N ILE A 29 7.36 5.21 14.88
CA ILE A 29 7.25 5.93 16.14
C ILE A 29 7.70 5.01 17.26
N VAL A 30 8.80 5.35 17.90
CA VAL A 30 9.39 4.57 18.99
C VAL A 30 8.80 5.01 20.33
N GLY A 31 8.20 4.06 21.05
CA GLY A 31 7.57 4.33 22.36
C GLY A 31 8.59 4.57 23.47
N SER A 32 8.21 5.32 24.52
CA SER A 32 9.05 5.52 25.72
C SER A 32 8.71 4.50 26.80
N LYS A 33 9.74 3.92 27.47
CA LYS A 33 9.67 2.98 28.61
C LYS A 33 8.63 1.85 28.44
N GLY A 34 9.06 0.68 27.96
CA GLY A 34 8.21 -0.53 27.89
C GLY A 34 7.77 -0.97 26.49
N ARG A 35 8.35 -0.37 25.45
CA ARG A 35 8.44 -0.81 24.03
C ARG A 35 7.14 -1.33 23.40
N LYS A 36 6.34 -0.42 22.86
CA LYS A 36 5.51 -0.71 21.69
C LYS A 36 5.78 0.37 20.66
N ASP A 37 6.46 -0.02 19.60
CA ASP A 37 6.67 0.83 18.43
C ASP A 37 5.43 0.79 17.56
N ALA A 38 5.14 1.88 16.87
CA ALA A 38 4.04 1.97 15.93
C ALA A 38 4.56 2.45 14.57
N VAL A 39 3.86 2.07 13.50
CA VAL A 39 4.15 2.57 12.16
C VAL A 39 3.03 3.51 11.75
N LEU A 40 3.39 4.73 11.36
CA LEU A 40 2.51 5.67 10.71
C LEU A 40 2.60 5.46 9.19
N LEU A 41 1.46 5.20 8.57
CA LEU A 41 1.29 5.03 7.13
C LEU A 41 0.25 6.04 6.62
N ALA A 42 0.34 6.41 5.35
CA ALA A 42 -0.79 7.03 4.67
C ALA A 42 -1.94 6.02 4.59
N LYS A 43 -3.19 6.51 4.67
CA LYS A 43 -4.37 5.65 4.57
C LYS A 43 -4.38 4.83 3.29
N GLU A 44 -4.11 5.46 2.16
CA GLU A 44 -4.07 4.81 0.84
C GLU A 44 -3.05 3.67 0.80
N ASP A 45 -1.88 3.85 1.41
CA ASP A 45 -0.83 2.83 1.41
C ASP A 45 -1.22 1.64 2.31
N TYR A 46 -1.92 1.92 3.41
CA TYR A 46 -2.50 0.87 4.26
C TYR A 46 -3.59 0.07 3.54
N ASP A 47 -4.51 0.75 2.85
CA ASP A 47 -5.58 0.11 2.07
C ASP A 47 -4.98 -0.75 0.94
N ASN A 48 -4.00 -0.22 0.20
CA ASN A 48 -3.29 -0.94 -0.86
C ASN A 48 -2.55 -2.17 -0.32
N LEU A 49 -1.94 -2.07 0.87
CA LEU A 49 -1.30 -3.20 1.53
C LEU A 49 -2.32 -4.30 1.86
N LEU A 50 -3.47 -3.95 2.42
CA LEU A 50 -4.52 -4.90 2.74
C LEU A 50 -5.09 -5.58 1.48
N GLU A 51 -5.34 -4.82 0.42
CA GLU A 51 -5.80 -5.35 -0.85
C GLU A 51 -4.76 -6.30 -1.46
N HIS A 52 -3.49 -5.91 -1.45
CA HIS A 52 -2.42 -6.75 -1.97
C HIS A 52 -2.32 -8.07 -1.19
N LEU A 53 -2.38 -8.02 0.15
CA LEU A 53 -2.42 -9.23 0.98
C LEU A 53 -3.65 -10.10 0.69
N HIS A 54 -4.80 -9.48 0.45
CA HIS A 54 -6.03 -10.18 0.07
C HIS A 54 -5.86 -10.93 -1.26
N ILE A 55 -5.28 -10.28 -2.27
CA ILE A 55 -4.97 -10.91 -3.56
C ILE A 55 -3.97 -12.05 -3.39
N LEU A 56 -2.88 -11.82 -2.64
CA LEU A 56 -1.83 -12.82 -2.42
C LEU A 56 -2.34 -14.07 -1.70
N ASN A 57 -3.37 -13.94 -0.86
CA ASN A 57 -3.99 -15.07 -0.18
C ASN A 57 -4.77 -15.99 -1.13
N ASN A 58 -5.04 -15.57 -2.37
CA ASN A 58 -5.66 -16.39 -3.39
C ASN A 58 -4.67 -16.76 -4.51
N PRO A 59 -4.09 -17.98 -4.50
CA PRO A 59 -3.08 -18.36 -5.48
C PRO A 59 -3.59 -18.40 -6.93
N GLU A 60 -4.88 -18.65 -7.15
CA GLU A 60 -5.48 -18.64 -8.49
C GLU A 60 -5.61 -17.22 -9.05
N TRP A 61 -5.98 -16.25 -8.21
CA TRP A 61 -5.97 -14.84 -8.60
C TRP A 61 -4.57 -14.35 -8.93
N VAL A 62 -3.58 -14.70 -8.10
CA VAL A 62 -2.18 -14.36 -8.36
C VAL A 62 -1.70 -14.93 -9.70
N LYS A 63 -2.02 -16.20 -10.01
CA LYS A 63 -1.68 -16.82 -11.30
C LYS A 63 -2.35 -16.08 -12.47
N SER A 64 -3.64 -15.78 -12.35
CA SER A 64 -4.41 -15.08 -13.37
C SER A 64 -3.84 -13.70 -13.66
N ILE A 65 -3.58 -12.90 -12.62
CA ILE A 65 -2.98 -11.56 -12.73
C ILE A 65 -1.61 -11.64 -13.41
N LYS A 66 -0.73 -12.55 -12.95
CA LYS A 66 0.60 -12.74 -13.55
C LYS A 66 0.53 -13.14 -15.02
N LYS A 67 -0.45 -13.97 -15.39
CA LYS A 67 -0.69 -14.33 -16.80
C LYS A 67 -1.12 -13.11 -17.61
N GLY A 68 -2.08 -12.33 -17.11
CA GLY A 68 -2.55 -11.10 -17.76
C GLY A 68 -1.42 -10.09 -17.99
N VAL A 69 -0.58 -9.85 -16.98
CA VAL A 69 0.59 -8.96 -17.11
C VAL A 69 1.53 -9.44 -18.22
N ARG A 70 1.87 -10.73 -18.24
CA ARG A 70 2.74 -11.30 -19.29
C ARG A 70 2.14 -11.17 -20.68
N GLU A 71 0.83 -11.38 -20.82
CA GLU A 71 0.13 -11.24 -22.11
C GLU A 71 0.14 -9.79 -22.60
N LEU A 72 0.00 -8.80 -21.70
CA LEU A 72 0.12 -7.39 -22.02
C LEU A 72 1.56 -7.02 -22.44
N ASP A 73 2.58 -7.52 -21.73
CA ASP A 73 3.98 -7.27 -22.05
C ASP A 73 4.36 -7.76 -23.46
N VAL A 74 3.82 -8.90 -23.88
CA VAL A 74 4.00 -9.44 -25.24
C VAL A 74 2.97 -8.91 -26.25
N LYS A 75 2.27 -7.81 -25.92
CA LYS A 75 1.27 -7.11 -26.76
C LYS A 75 0.12 -8.01 -27.27
N LYS A 76 -0.25 -9.04 -26.51
CA LYS A 76 -1.42 -9.91 -26.80
C LYS A 76 -2.74 -9.37 -26.23
N GLY A 77 -2.71 -8.18 -25.62
CA GLY A 77 -3.92 -7.53 -25.11
C GLY A 77 -4.92 -7.21 -26.23
N VAL A 78 -6.20 -7.51 -26.00
CA VAL A 78 -7.29 -7.20 -26.92
C VAL A 78 -8.06 -6.00 -26.37
N LYS A 79 -8.17 -4.93 -27.16
CA LYS A 79 -9.05 -3.81 -26.82
C LYS A 79 -10.50 -4.25 -26.98
N LYS A 80 -11.29 -4.11 -25.92
CA LYS A 80 -12.74 -4.31 -25.93
C LYS A 80 -13.42 -3.09 -25.35
N SER A 81 -14.59 -2.77 -25.86
CA SER A 81 -15.47 -1.76 -25.27
C SER A 81 -16.16 -2.31 -24.01
N VAL A 82 -16.56 -1.41 -23.12
CA VAL A 82 -17.31 -1.77 -21.90
C VAL A 82 -18.60 -2.53 -22.24
N ALA A 83 -19.29 -2.11 -23.31
CA ALA A 83 -20.51 -2.75 -23.79
C ALA A 83 -20.31 -4.20 -24.29
N GLU A 84 -19.11 -4.56 -24.75
CA GLU A 84 -18.79 -5.93 -25.19
C GLU A 84 -18.40 -6.84 -24.02
N VAL A 85 -17.97 -6.29 -22.89
CA VAL A 85 -17.55 -7.05 -21.70
C VAL A 85 -18.70 -7.29 -20.72
N LEU A 86 -19.68 -6.37 -20.68
CA LEU A 86 -20.85 -6.47 -19.81
C LEU A 86 -22.03 -7.27 -20.41
N LYS A 87 -21.90 -7.76 -21.65
CA LYS A 87 -22.85 -8.72 -22.25
C LYS A 87 -22.55 -10.13 -21.78
#